data_AF-A0A816FAA4-F1
#
_entry.id   AF-A0A816FAA4-F1
#
_cell.length_a   1.000
_cell.length_b   1.000
_cell.length_c   1.000
_cell.angle_alpha   90.00
_cell.angle_beta   90.00
_cell.angle_gamma   90.00
#
_symmetry.space_group_name_H-M   'P 1'
#
loop_
_entity.id
_entity.type
_entity.pdbx_description
1 polymer ?
#
loop_
_entity_poly.entity_id
_entity_poly.type
_entity_poly.pdbx_seq_one_letter_code
_entity_poly.pdbx_strand_id
1 'polypeptide(L)'
;EYGILEYGQVFIQYTELNDDYMNNNNESEKAIILEQKVVVTKNPCHHPGDVRVFTAVDVSRLRHLKDVIVFPQRGKRPHPNEISGSDLDGDEYAVIWHSAFIPQTSNDTPYDYDSQMPMLRIADRPINRSDIQATVLDISEQSCVGKLCSLHLANMDLYGVAHSKTLAIAGYIAEELDAPKTGQHPLTPKQIGELQTELGNERPDYFDKPYYKTYPSTHVL
;
A
#
# COMPACT_ATOMS: atom_id res chain seq x y z
N GLU A 1 19.97 -10.82 -1.61
CA GLU A 1 21.25 -11.41 -1.15
C GLU A 1 21.59 -12.78 -1.75
N TYR A 2 20.67 -13.77 -1.82
CA TYR A 2 21.02 -15.08 -2.39
C TYR A 2 20.55 -15.33 -3.83
N GLY A 3 19.56 -14.57 -4.32
CA GLY A 3 19.02 -14.74 -5.68
C GLY A 3 18.46 -16.14 -5.96
N ILE A 4 17.89 -16.81 -4.96
CA ILE A 4 17.42 -18.21 -5.03
C ILE A 4 15.91 -18.38 -5.15
N LEU A 5 15.13 -17.32 -4.87
CA LEU A 5 13.69 -17.31 -5.11
C LEU A 5 13.42 -16.83 -6.53
N GLU A 6 12.51 -17.50 -7.22
CA GLU A 6 12.03 -17.10 -8.54
C GLU A 6 10.92 -16.04 -8.42
N TYR A 7 10.68 -15.30 -9.50
CA TYR A 7 9.60 -14.30 -9.52
C TYR A 7 8.24 -14.96 -9.30
N GLY A 8 7.46 -14.44 -8.36
CA GLY A 8 6.20 -15.02 -7.88
C GLY A 8 6.34 -15.93 -6.67
N GLN A 9 7.57 -16.22 -6.22
CA GLN A 9 7.85 -16.97 -4.99
C GLN A 9 8.22 -16.04 -3.85
N VAL A 10 7.86 -16.44 -2.63
CA VAL A 10 8.32 -15.81 -1.39
C VAL A 10 8.77 -16.89 -0.41
N PHE A 11 9.62 -16.53 0.55
CA PHE A 11 9.90 -17.38 1.70
C PHE A 11 9.34 -16.71 2.96
N ILE A 12 8.59 -17.47 3.75
CA ILE A 12 7.97 -16.99 4.99
C ILE A 12 8.14 -18.08 6.03
N GLN A 13 8.78 -17.72 7.14
CA GLN A 13 8.89 -18.54 8.33
C GLN A 13 8.54 -17.66 9.52
N TYR A 14 7.55 -18.07 10.31
CA TYR A 14 7.08 -17.32 11.47
C TYR A 14 7.16 -18.15 12.74
N THR A 15 7.37 -17.49 13.86
CA THR A 15 7.38 -18.09 15.19
C THR A 15 5.94 -18.34 15.64
N GLU A 16 5.64 -19.59 16.00
CA GLU A 16 4.33 -19.97 16.51
C GLU A 16 4.12 -19.37 17.91
N LEU A 17 3.13 -18.49 18.04
CA LEU A 17 2.75 -17.88 19.32
C LEU A 17 1.72 -18.79 20.02
N ASN A 18 2.17 -19.55 21.02
CA ASN A 18 1.31 -20.40 21.85
C ASN A 18 1.11 -19.76 23.23
N ASP A 19 0.04 -20.11 23.95
CA ASP A 19 -0.22 -19.57 25.31
C ASP A 19 0.95 -19.84 26.29
N ASP A 20 1.67 -20.94 26.12
CA ASP A 20 2.88 -21.27 26.89
C ASP A 20 4.08 -20.37 26.53
N TYR A 21 4.11 -19.81 25.32
CA TYR A 21 5.16 -18.89 24.86
C TYR A 21 5.16 -17.57 25.63
N MET A 22 3.97 -17.10 26.06
CA MET A 22 3.85 -15.92 26.92
C MET A 22 4.25 -16.20 28.39
N ASN A 23 4.27 -17.47 28.81
CA ASN A 23 4.46 -17.86 30.20
C ASN A 23 5.81 -18.54 30.49
N ASN A 24 6.52 -19.09 29.50
CA ASN A 24 7.77 -19.81 29.69
C ASN A 24 8.88 -19.37 28.72
N ASN A 25 9.86 -18.61 29.24
CA ASN A 25 11.05 -18.14 28.51
C ASN A 25 12.05 -19.23 28.07
N ASN A 26 11.72 -20.52 28.18
CA ASN A 26 12.68 -21.63 28.06
C ASN A 26 12.30 -22.73 27.04
N GLU A 27 11.17 -22.64 26.34
CA GLU A 27 10.88 -23.54 25.23
C GLU A 27 11.47 -23.03 23.92
N SER A 28 12.07 -23.93 23.14
CA SER A 28 12.62 -23.61 21.84
C SER A 28 11.54 -23.03 20.92
N GLU A 29 11.79 -21.84 20.37
CA GLU A 29 10.92 -21.16 19.41
C GLU A 29 10.51 -22.11 18.27
N LYS A 30 9.26 -22.60 18.29
CA LYS A 30 8.73 -23.41 17.21
C LYS A 30 8.45 -22.50 16.03
N ALA A 31 9.29 -22.58 15.00
CA ALA A 31 9.11 -21.86 13.75
C ALA A 31 8.34 -22.71 12.73
N ILE A 32 7.39 -22.08 12.04
CA ILE A 32 6.57 -22.71 10.99
C ILE A 32 6.95 -22.09 9.65
N ILE A 33 7.24 -22.93 8.67
CA ILE A 33 7.50 -22.51 7.29
C ILE A 33 6.21 -22.65 6.48
N LEU A 34 5.86 -21.64 5.69
CA LEU A 34 4.72 -21.68 4.80
C LEU A 34 5.10 -22.27 3.42
N GLU A 35 4.33 -23.25 2.96
CA GLU A 35 4.48 -23.90 1.65
C GLU A 35 3.16 -23.92 0.88
N GLN A 36 2.57 -22.73 0.66
CA GLN A 36 1.25 -22.58 0.04
C GLN A 36 1.09 -21.21 -0.63
N LYS A 37 -0.06 -20.99 -1.28
CA LYS A 37 -0.40 -19.66 -1.78
C LYS A 37 -0.65 -18.69 -0.63
N VAL A 38 -0.16 -17.47 -0.78
CA VAL A 38 -0.34 -16.39 0.19
C VAL A 38 -0.77 -15.13 -0.55
N VAL A 39 -1.70 -14.39 0.05
CA VAL A 39 -2.01 -13.01 -0.32
C VAL A 39 -1.11 -12.10 0.51
N VAL A 40 -0.48 -11.13 -0.15
CA VAL A 40 0.39 -10.13 0.45
C VAL A 40 -0.09 -8.76 0.01
N THR A 41 -0.24 -7.85 0.97
CA THR A 41 -0.58 -6.44 0.73
C THR A 41 0.07 -5.54 1.78
N LYS A 42 0.09 -4.23 1.53
CA LYS A 42 0.51 -3.19 2.48
C LYS A 42 -0.66 -2.25 2.73
N ASN A 43 -0.84 -1.82 3.97
CA ASN A 43 -1.83 -0.81 4.33
C ASN A 43 -1.18 0.59 4.28
N PRO A 44 -1.77 1.59 3.61
CA PRO A 44 -3.00 1.53 2.81
C PRO A 44 -2.84 0.90 1.42
N CYS A 45 -3.93 0.27 0.97
CA CYS A 45 -4.05 -0.42 -0.32
C CYS A 45 -5.18 0.24 -1.12
N HIS A 46 -4.83 0.95 -2.20
CA HIS A 46 -5.80 1.74 -2.98
C HIS A 46 -6.01 1.19 -4.39
N HIS A 47 -4.96 0.67 -5.02
CA HIS A 47 -5.04 0.11 -6.35
C HIS A 47 -5.29 -1.41 -6.27
N PRO A 48 -6.13 -2.01 -7.14
CA PRO A 48 -6.38 -3.46 -7.09
C PRO A 48 -5.10 -4.29 -7.25
N GLY A 49 -4.13 -3.77 -8.02
CA GLY A 49 -2.81 -4.36 -8.20
C GLY A 49 -1.92 -4.38 -6.95
N ASP A 50 -2.27 -3.67 -5.88
CA ASP A 50 -1.50 -3.66 -4.62
C ASP A 50 -1.68 -4.97 -3.82
N VAL A 51 -2.73 -5.73 -4.09
CA VAL A 51 -2.94 -7.07 -3.51
C VAL A 51 -2.30 -8.11 -4.42
N ARG A 52 -1.33 -8.85 -3.88
CA ARG A 52 -0.55 -9.82 -4.65
C ARG A 52 -0.69 -11.22 -4.08
N VAL A 53 -0.96 -12.19 -4.94
CA VAL A 53 -0.87 -13.61 -4.63
C VAL A 53 0.50 -14.12 -5.04
N PHE A 54 1.21 -14.73 -4.09
CA PHE A 54 2.49 -15.41 -4.30
C PHE A 54 2.42 -16.86 -3.86
N THR A 55 3.45 -17.63 -4.21
CA THR A 55 3.65 -18.99 -3.69
C THR A 55 4.76 -18.97 -2.63
N ALA A 56 4.41 -19.23 -1.38
CA ALA A 56 5.39 -19.45 -0.34
C ALA A 56 6.06 -20.82 -0.54
N VAL A 57 7.39 -20.86 -0.49
CA VAL A 57 8.19 -22.07 -0.72
C VAL A 57 9.25 -22.23 0.37
N ASP A 58 9.51 -23.46 0.79
CA ASP A 58 10.62 -23.75 1.70
C ASP A 58 11.95 -23.74 0.94
N VAL A 59 12.89 -22.93 1.44
CA VAL A 59 14.25 -22.86 0.93
C VAL A 59 15.21 -23.01 2.09
N SER A 60 15.92 -24.13 2.17
CA SER A 60 16.79 -24.46 3.32
C SER A 60 17.81 -23.37 3.64
N ARG A 61 18.31 -22.66 2.62
CA ARG A 61 19.26 -21.54 2.79
C ARG A 61 18.65 -20.31 3.45
N LEU A 62 17.33 -20.15 3.45
CA LEU A 62 16.60 -19.03 4.05
C LEU A 62 16.03 -19.32 5.44
N ARG A 63 16.05 -20.57 5.92
CA ARG A 63 15.46 -20.97 7.21
C ARG A 63 16.05 -20.30 8.46
N HIS A 64 17.18 -19.60 8.33
CA HIS A 64 17.72 -18.77 9.41
C HIS A 64 16.96 -17.44 9.56
N LEU A 65 16.21 -17.02 8.54
CA LEU A 65 15.35 -15.85 8.56
C LEU A 65 14.00 -16.24 9.17
N LYS A 66 13.60 -15.55 10.22
CA LYS A 66 12.36 -15.75 10.99
C LYS A 66 11.61 -14.44 11.09
N ASP A 67 10.28 -14.52 11.16
CA ASP A 67 9.37 -13.40 11.38
C ASP A 67 9.53 -12.28 10.33
N VAL A 68 9.90 -12.68 9.11
CA VAL A 68 10.06 -11.82 7.95
C VAL A 68 9.53 -12.52 6.70
N ILE A 69 9.09 -11.72 5.73
CA ILE A 69 8.84 -12.17 4.37
C ILE A 69 10.07 -11.87 3.51
N VAL A 70 10.52 -12.85 2.74
CA VAL A 70 11.65 -12.70 1.81
C VAL A 70 11.12 -12.71 0.38
N PHE A 71 11.33 -11.60 -0.32
CA PHE A 71 10.98 -11.43 -1.71
C PHE A 71 12.11 -11.88 -2.66
N PRO A 72 11.80 -12.23 -3.92
CA PRO A 72 12.80 -12.60 -4.90
C PRO A 72 13.56 -11.37 -5.38
N GLN A 73 14.85 -11.56 -5.64
CA GLN A 73 15.71 -10.55 -6.26
C GLN A 73 15.61 -10.59 -7.80
N ARG A 74 15.06 -11.67 -8.36
CA ARG A 74 14.91 -11.90 -9.79
C ARG A 74 13.51 -11.53 -10.26
N GLY A 75 13.40 -11.12 -11.52
CA GLY A 75 12.13 -10.90 -12.19
C GLY A 75 12.06 -9.55 -12.88
N LYS A 76 10.86 -9.21 -13.35
CA LYS A 76 10.60 -8.02 -14.16
C LYS A 76 10.48 -6.72 -13.35
N ARG A 77 10.09 -6.82 -12.07
CA ARG A 77 9.86 -5.70 -11.16
C ARG A 77 9.99 -6.20 -9.72
N PRO A 78 10.54 -5.43 -8.77
CA PRO A 78 10.60 -5.84 -7.37
C PRO A 78 9.19 -6.03 -6.80
N HIS A 79 8.89 -7.16 -6.17
CA HIS A 79 7.57 -7.39 -5.55
C HIS A 79 7.16 -6.36 -4.49
N PRO A 80 8.06 -5.86 -3.62
CA PRO A 80 7.75 -4.71 -2.75
C PRO A 80 7.12 -3.54 -3.52
N ASN A 81 7.77 -3.13 -4.60
CA ASN A 81 7.32 -2.00 -5.42
C ASN A 81 5.98 -2.28 -6.15
N GLU A 82 5.62 -3.55 -6.36
CA GLU A 82 4.30 -3.93 -6.88
C GLU A 82 3.17 -3.78 -5.85
N ILE A 83 3.51 -3.62 -4.57
CA ILE A 83 2.59 -3.58 -3.43
C ILE A 83 2.61 -2.16 -2.85
N SER A 84 1.71 -1.29 -3.32
CA SER A 84 1.58 0.08 -2.79
C SER A 84 2.90 0.88 -2.81
N GLY A 85 3.72 0.67 -3.86
CA GLY A 85 5.01 1.35 -4.03
C GLY A 85 6.02 1.08 -2.93
N SER A 86 5.88 -0.04 -2.21
CA SER A 86 6.67 -0.36 -1.03
C SER A 86 8.15 -0.59 -1.35
N ASP A 87 9.00 -0.35 -0.36
CA ASP A 87 10.40 -0.73 -0.38
C ASP A 87 10.74 -1.63 0.84
N LEU A 88 12.03 -1.67 1.22
CA LEU A 88 12.53 -2.52 2.31
C LEU A 88 13.28 -1.69 3.36
N ASP A 89 12.84 -0.45 3.62
CA ASP A 89 13.41 0.45 4.64
C ASP A 89 12.75 0.33 6.03
N GLY A 90 11.71 -0.51 6.14
CA GLY A 90 10.89 -0.67 7.35
C GLY A 90 9.43 -1.04 7.09
N ASP A 91 9.02 -1.13 5.82
CA ASP A 91 7.66 -1.51 5.43
C ASP A 91 7.23 -2.89 5.97
N GLU A 92 6.02 -2.92 6.52
CA GLU A 92 5.36 -4.13 7.01
C GLU A 92 4.26 -4.59 6.04
N TYR A 93 4.08 -5.90 5.93
CA TYR A 93 3.14 -6.53 5.00
C TYR A 93 2.12 -7.37 5.74
N ALA A 94 0.85 -7.25 5.34
CA ALA A 94 -0.18 -8.19 5.74
C ALA A 94 -0.08 -9.44 4.87
N VAL A 95 0.13 -10.60 5.49
CA VAL A 95 0.22 -11.90 4.82
C VAL A 95 -0.96 -12.78 5.24
N ILE A 96 -1.78 -13.20 4.28
CA ILE A 96 -2.97 -14.03 4.51
C ILE A 96 -2.84 -15.32 3.71
N TRP A 97 -2.94 -16.47 4.39
CA TRP A 97 -2.83 -17.79 3.75
C TRP A 97 -4.06 -18.68 3.97
N HIS A 98 -5.13 -18.14 4.54
CA HIS A 98 -6.37 -18.87 4.68
C HIS A 98 -7.07 -19.00 3.32
N SER A 99 -7.41 -20.23 2.94
CA SER A 99 -7.86 -20.58 1.57
C SER A 99 -9.07 -19.77 1.07
N ALA A 100 -10.00 -19.42 1.96
CA ALA A 100 -11.17 -18.61 1.62
C ALA A 100 -10.83 -17.18 1.14
N PHE A 101 -9.64 -16.67 1.48
CA PHE A 101 -9.18 -15.33 1.09
C PHE A 101 -8.20 -15.36 -0.08
N ILE A 102 -7.85 -16.53 -0.62
CA ILE A 102 -6.98 -16.63 -1.79
C ILE A 102 -7.82 -16.48 -3.06
N PRO A 103 -7.67 -15.38 -3.83
CA PRO A 103 -8.39 -15.20 -5.08
C PRO A 103 -8.06 -16.30 -6.08
N GLN A 104 -9.05 -16.71 -6.87
CA GLN A 104 -8.86 -17.61 -8.01
C GLN A 104 -8.47 -16.84 -9.29
N THR A 105 -8.59 -15.51 -9.26
CA THR A 105 -8.14 -14.61 -10.33
C THR A 105 -6.63 -14.44 -10.30
N SER A 106 -6.06 -14.08 -11.45
CA SER A 106 -4.66 -13.65 -11.53
C SER A 106 -4.47 -12.30 -10.84
N ASN A 107 -3.24 -12.02 -10.41
CA ASN A 107 -2.89 -10.69 -9.92
C ASN A 107 -3.17 -9.63 -11.00
N ASP A 108 -3.79 -8.53 -10.60
CA ASP A 108 -3.93 -7.35 -11.44
C ASP A 108 -2.56 -6.73 -11.76
N THR A 109 -2.54 -5.89 -12.80
CA THR A 109 -1.32 -5.14 -13.13
C THR A 109 -1.04 -4.15 -11.99
N PRO A 110 0.16 -4.17 -11.39
CA PRO A 110 0.50 -3.22 -10.33
C PRO A 110 0.55 -1.81 -10.90
N TYR A 111 0.15 -0.83 -10.08
CA TYR A 111 0.26 0.57 -10.45
C TYR A 111 1.72 0.96 -10.69
N ASP A 112 1.98 1.91 -11.58
CA ASP A 112 3.34 2.38 -11.86
C ASP A 112 3.74 3.43 -10.82
N TYR A 113 4.35 2.96 -9.73
CA TYR A 113 4.81 3.81 -8.63
C TYR A 113 6.14 4.53 -8.96
N ASP A 114 6.81 4.12 -10.05
CA ASP A 114 8.09 4.65 -10.47
C ASP A 114 7.95 5.77 -11.52
N SER A 115 6.75 5.96 -12.10
CA SER A 115 6.47 7.02 -13.09
C SER A 115 6.44 8.44 -12.51
N GLN A 116 7.10 8.67 -11.37
CA GLN A 116 7.07 9.94 -10.66
C GLN A 116 7.66 11.06 -11.51
N MET A 117 6.98 12.20 -11.49
CA MET A 117 7.42 13.41 -12.16
C MET A 117 8.75 13.93 -11.56
N PRO A 118 9.62 14.57 -12.35
CA PRO A 118 10.93 15.02 -11.89
C PRO A 118 10.81 16.00 -10.72
N MET A 119 11.67 15.87 -9.70
CA MET A 119 11.67 16.75 -8.53
C MET A 119 11.66 18.24 -8.93
N LEU A 120 10.70 19.02 -8.42
CA LEU A 120 10.66 20.48 -8.67
C LEU A 120 11.72 21.25 -7.88
N ARG A 121 12.20 20.66 -6.78
CA ARG A 121 13.12 21.32 -5.84
C ARG A 121 14.57 20.91 -6.08
N ILE A 122 15.02 21.04 -7.32
CA ILE A 122 16.45 20.95 -7.62
C ILE A 122 17.00 22.38 -7.66
N ALA A 123 17.76 22.74 -6.64
CA ALA A 123 18.45 24.03 -6.60
C ALA A 123 19.85 23.88 -7.20
N ASP A 124 20.14 24.60 -8.27
CA ASP A 124 21.49 24.70 -8.86
C ASP A 124 22.45 25.59 -8.02
N ARG A 125 22.06 25.88 -6.77
CA ARG A 125 22.78 26.74 -5.83
C ARG A 125 22.78 26.15 -4.43
N PRO A 126 23.71 26.57 -3.54
CA PRO A 126 23.65 26.20 -2.13
C PRO A 126 22.28 26.51 -1.52
N ILE A 127 21.78 25.55 -0.75
CA ILE A 127 20.53 25.67 0.00
C ILE A 127 20.68 26.71 1.11
N ASN A 128 19.68 27.56 1.26
CA ASN A 128 19.64 28.60 2.29
C ASN A 128 18.39 28.44 3.17
N ARG A 129 18.29 29.28 4.21
CA ARG A 129 17.19 29.20 5.19
C ARG A 129 15.81 29.43 4.58
N SER A 130 15.71 30.26 3.53
CA SER A 130 14.44 30.53 2.85
C SER A 130 13.92 29.30 2.10
N ASP A 131 14.80 28.46 1.55
CA ASP A 131 14.40 27.19 0.92
C ASP A 131 13.78 26.22 1.93
N ILE A 132 14.38 26.15 3.13
CA ILE A 132 13.87 25.34 4.24
C ILE A 132 12.49 25.88 4.68
N GLN A 133 12.36 27.20 4.85
CA GLN A 133 11.09 27.82 5.22
C GLN A 133 9.99 27.55 4.19
N ALA A 134 10.29 27.71 2.90
CA ALA A 134 9.34 27.41 1.84
C ALA A 134 8.91 25.94 1.84
N THR A 135 9.86 25.02 2.06
CA THR A 135 9.57 23.58 2.14
C THR A 135 8.68 23.24 3.33
N VAL A 136 8.96 23.79 4.50
CA VAL A 136 8.16 23.54 5.71
C VAL A 136 6.75 24.10 5.56
N LEU A 137 6.61 25.31 5.00
CA LEU A 137 5.28 25.91 4.75
C LEU A 137 4.48 25.05 3.79
N ASP A 138 5.08 24.66 2.67
CA ASP A 138 4.44 23.80 1.68
C ASP A 138 3.96 22.48 2.30
N ILE A 139 4.84 21.75 3.02
CA ILE A 139 4.45 20.50 3.71
C ILE A 139 3.36 20.75 4.74
N SER A 140 3.41 21.85 5.48
CA SER A 140 2.41 22.17 6.51
C SER A 140 1.02 22.49 5.94
N GLU A 141 0.96 22.95 4.70
CA GLU A 141 -0.29 23.24 3.99
C GLU A 141 -0.90 22.00 3.31
N GLN A 142 -0.21 20.85 3.36
CA GLN A 142 -0.67 19.59 2.77
C GLN A 142 -1.82 18.98 3.58
N SER A 143 -3.04 19.24 3.10
CA SER A 143 -4.29 18.69 3.64
C SER A 143 -5.10 17.94 2.57
N CYS A 144 -4.40 17.33 1.60
CA CYS A 144 -5.00 16.73 0.42
C CYS A 144 -5.18 15.21 0.53
N VAL A 145 -4.22 14.47 1.11
CA VAL A 145 -4.27 13.00 1.22
C VAL A 145 -5.58 12.51 1.83
N GLY A 146 -5.98 13.02 3.00
CA GLY A 146 -7.21 12.58 3.66
C GLY A 146 -8.48 12.87 2.84
N LYS A 147 -8.49 13.96 2.06
CA LYS A 147 -9.61 14.29 1.16
C LYS A 147 -9.65 13.33 -0.03
N LEU A 148 -8.49 13.01 -0.62
CA LEU A 148 -8.37 12.05 -1.71
C LEU A 148 -8.76 10.64 -1.24
N CYS A 149 -8.32 10.19 -0.07
CA CYS A 149 -8.73 8.90 0.50
C CYS A 149 -10.25 8.83 0.73
N SER A 150 -10.84 9.93 1.21
CA SER A 150 -12.31 10.01 1.37
C SER A 150 -13.04 9.98 0.03
N LEU A 151 -12.51 10.64 -1.00
CA LEU A 151 -13.05 10.58 -2.36
C LEU A 151 -12.91 9.16 -2.94
N HIS A 152 -11.76 8.53 -2.75
CA HIS A 152 -11.48 7.17 -3.21
C HIS A 152 -12.47 6.19 -2.61
N LEU A 153 -12.62 6.18 -1.28
CA LEU A 153 -13.51 5.26 -0.58
C LEU A 153 -14.96 5.40 -1.06
N ALA A 154 -15.45 6.62 -1.27
CA ALA A 154 -16.80 6.85 -1.78
C ALA A 154 -16.96 6.44 -3.27
N ASN A 155 -15.97 6.71 -4.12
CA ASN A 155 -16.01 6.28 -5.52
C ASN A 155 -15.89 4.76 -5.65
N MET A 156 -15.09 4.12 -4.80
CA MET A 156 -14.95 2.67 -4.73
C MET A 156 -16.29 2.01 -4.40
N ASP A 157 -17.03 2.57 -3.45
CA ASP A 157 -18.35 2.06 -3.07
C ASP A 157 -19.39 2.25 -4.19
N LEU A 158 -19.38 3.39 -4.89
CA LEU A 158 -20.33 3.66 -5.96
C LEU A 158 -20.07 2.90 -7.26
N TYR A 159 -18.79 2.77 -7.63
CA TYR A 159 -18.40 2.33 -8.98
C TYR A 159 -17.51 1.08 -8.97
N GLY A 160 -16.97 0.70 -7.83
CA GLY A 160 -15.96 -0.36 -7.70
C GLY A 160 -14.52 0.16 -7.77
N VAL A 161 -13.60 -0.64 -7.24
CA VAL A 161 -12.16 -0.32 -7.16
C VAL A 161 -11.47 -0.26 -8.52
N ALA A 162 -11.94 -1.04 -9.50
CA ALA A 162 -11.38 -1.09 -10.84
C ALA A 162 -11.96 -0.03 -11.80
N HIS A 163 -12.90 0.81 -11.34
CA HIS A 163 -13.47 1.86 -12.16
C HIS A 163 -12.45 2.97 -12.44
N SER A 164 -12.45 3.53 -13.65
CA SER A 164 -11.45 4.51 -14.09
C SER A 164 -11.31 5.73 -13.18
N LYS A 165 -12.43 6.23 -12.64
CA LYS A 165 -12.41 7.32 -11.64
C LYS A 165 -11.70 6.91 -10.35
N THR A 166 -12.00 5.72 -9.84
CA THR A 166 -11.38 5.19 -8.61
C THR A 166 -9.89 4.97 -8.80
N LEU A 167 -9.49 4.39 -9.93
CA LEU A 167 -8.08 4.19 -10.31
C LEU A 167 -7.33 5.53 -10.45
N ALA A 168 -7.95 6.55 -11.05
CA ALA A 168 -7.35 7.88 -11.15
C ALA A 168 -7.11 8.49 -9.77
N ILE A 169 -8.09 8.38 -8.85
CA ILE A 169 -7.94 8.88 -7.49
C ILE A 169 -6.87 8.09 -6.72
N ALA A 170 -6.77 6.76 -6.91
CA ALA A 170 -5.69 5.96 -6.33
C ALA A 170 -4.30 6.45 -6.78
N GLY A 171 -4.14 6.77 -8.07
CA GLY A 171 -2.92 7.39 -8.59
C GLY A 171 -2.61 8.75 -7.96
N TYR A 172 -3.62 9.63 -7.83
CA TYR A 172 -3.44 10.90 -7.13
C TYR A 172 -3.06 10.73 -5.65
N ILE A 173 -3.55 9.68 -4.97
CA ILE A 173 -3.11 9.40 -3.60
C ILE A 173 -1.63 8.99 -3.58
N ALA A 174 -1.22 8.10 -4.49
CA ALA A 174 0.17 7.66 -4.58
C ALA A 174 1.13 8.84 -4.83
N GLU A 175 0.81 9.71 -5.79
CA GLU A 175 1.62 10.90 -6.09
C GLU A 175 1.63 11.90 -4.92
N GLU A 176 0.49 12.13 -4.26
CA GLU A 176 0.39 13.07 -3.13
C GLU A 176 1.18 12.59 -1.89
N LEU A 177 1.31 11.28 -1.68
CA LEU A 177 2.13 10.72 -0.59
C LEU A 177 3.63 11.02 -0.76
N ASP A 178 4.10 11.16 -1.99
CA ASP A 178 5.50 11.51 -2.30
C ASP A 178 5.70 13.03 -2.52
N ALA A 179 4.64 13.82 -2.54
CA ALA A 179 4.70 15.29 -2.65
C ALA A 179 5.64 15.96 -1.63
N PRO A 180 5.74 15.53 -0.35
CA PRO A 180 6.74 16.08 0.58
C PRO A 180 8.20 15.94 0.09
N LYS A 181 8.50 14.89 -0.69
CA LYS A 181 9.84 14.61 -1.23
C LYS A 181 10.06 15.32 -2.56
N THR A 182 9.06 15.32 -3.43
CA THR A 182 9.18 15.82 -4.82
C THR A 182 8.84 17.30 -4.96
N GLY A 183 8.04 17.83 -4.03
CA GLY A 183 7.39 19.14 -4.12
C GLY A 183 6.27 19.20 -5.17
N GLN A 184 5.84 18.06 -5.71
CA GLN A 184 4.83 17.96 -6.75
C GLN A 184 3.50 17.47 -6.20
N HIS A 185 2.44 18.23 -6.44
CA HIS A 185 1.08 17.85 -6.11
C HIS A 185 0.32 17.43 -7.39
N PRO A 186 -0.33 16.26 -7.43
CA PRO A 186 -1.11 15.82 -8.58
C PRO A 186 -2.30 16.74 -8.88
N LEU A 187 -2.89 17.32 -7.83
CA LEU A 187 -4.08 18.16 -7.94
C LEU A 187 -3.96 19.41 -7.07
N THR A 188 -4.49 20.51 -7.58
CA THR A 188 -4.70 21.73 -6.79
C THR A 188 -5.91 21.57 -5.85
N PRO A 189 -5.99 22.37 -4.76
CA PRO A 189 -7.16 22.38 -3.88
C PRO A 189 -8.49 22.63 -4.61
N LYS A 190 -8.46 23.44 -5.68
CA LYS A 190 -9.64 23.71 -6.51
C LYS A 190 -10.12 22.44 -7.23
N GLN A 191 -9.21 21.68 -7.85
CA GLN A 191 -9.54 20.43 -8.54
C GLN A 191 -10.07 19.37 -7.57
N ILE A 192 -9.50 19.27 -6.36
CA ILE A 192 -10.05 18.38 -5.32
C ILE A 192 -11.48 18.81 -4.95
N GLY A 193 -11.75 20.10 -4.83
CA GLY A 193 -13.10 20.64 -4.58
C GLY A 193 -14.09 20.36 -5.72
N GLU A 194 -13.62 20.37 -6.97
CA GLU A 194 -14.41 19.99 -8.15
C GLU A 194 -14.79 18.50 -8.08
N LEU A 195 -13.85 17.60 -7.76
CA LEU A 195 -14.13 16.17 -7.56
C LEU A 195 -15.13 15.92 -6.41
N GLN A 196 -15.03 16.68 -5.32
CA GLN A 196 -15.99 16.60 -4.21
C GLN A 196 -17.39 17.05 -4.61
N THR A 197 -17.47 18.09 -5.44
CA THR A 197 -18.73 18.61 -5.96
C THR A 197 -19.37 17.63 -6.94
N GLU A 198 -18.58 17.02 -7.82
CA GLU A 198 -19.03 16.01 -8.77
C GLU A 198 -19.61 14.77 -8.06
N LEU A 199 -18.95 14.30 -6.99
CA LEU A 199 -19.41 13.17 -6.20
C LEU A 199 -20.71 13.47 -5.42
N GLY A 200 -21.02 14.74 -5.18
CA GLY A 200 -22.17 15.16 -4.39
C GLY A 200 -22.02 14.89 -2.88
N ASN A 201 -23.14 15.00 -2.14
CA ASN A 201 -23.16 14.91 -0.68
C ASN A 201 -23.57 13.54 -0.12
N GLU A 202 -23.80 12.54 -0.98
CA GLU A 202 -24.20 11.20 -0.56
C GLU A 202 -22.97 10.33 -0.26
N ARG A 203 -22.97 9.59 0.85
CA ARG A 203 -21.88 8.69 1.25
C ARG A 203 -22.41 7.34 1.75
N PRO A 204 -21.60 6.28 1.71
CA PRO A 204 -21.91 5.04 2.39
C PRO A 204 -22.15 5.26 3.89
N ASP A 205 -22.99 4.44 4.50
CA ASP A 205 -23.32 4.49 5.93
C ASP A 205 -22.11 4.35 6.85
N TYR A 206 -21.10 3.57 6.48
CA TYR A 206 -19.85 3.42 7.24
C TYR A 206 -18.93 4.65 7.23
N PHE A 207 -19.22 5.71 6.47
CA PHE A 207 -18.45 6.96 6.57
C PHE A 207 -18.63 7.65 7.93
N ASP A 208 -19.76 7.40 8.61
CA ASP A 208 -20.06 7.85 9.98
C ASP A 208 -19.74 9.35 10.23
N LYS A 209 -20.17 10.23 9.32
CA LYS A 209 -20.05 11.69 9.49
C LYS A 209 -21.39 12.40 9.35
N PRO A 210 -21.75 13.30 10.28
CA PRO A 210 -23.10 13.86 10.38
C PRO A 210 -23.47 14.84 9.27
N TYR A 211 -22.52 15.31 8.48
CA TYR A 211 -22.75 16.28 7.40
C TYR A 211 -23.03 15.63 6.03
N TYR A 212 -22.82 14.33 5.90
CA TYR A 212 -23.17 13.59 4.68
C TYR A 212 -24.58 12.99 4.79
N LYS A 213 -25.28 12.94 3.66
CA LYS A 213 -26.47 12.11 3.54
C LYS A 213 -26.00 10.67 3.33
N THR A 214 -26.37 9.74 4.20
CA THR A 214 -25.90 8.36 4.08
C THR A 214 -26.85 7.47 3.29
N TYR A 215 -26.29 6.44 2.64
CA TYR A 215 -27.03 5.34 2.02
C TYR A 215 -26.45 3.99 2.49
N PRO A 216 -27.26 2.93 2.58
CA PRO A 216 -26.77 1.62 2.97
C PRO A 216 -25.87 1.05 1.87
N SER A 217 -24.61 0.75 2.19
CA SER A 217 -23.72 0.09 1.22
C SER A 217 -24.18 -1.35 0.97
N THR A 218 -24.14 -1.76 -0.29
CA THR A 218 -24.39 -3.15 -0.72
C THR A 218 -23.09 -3.91 -0.97
N HIS A 219 -21.94 -3.26 -0.78
CA HIS A 219 -20.63 -3.84 -0.97
C HIS A 219 -20.08 -4.33 0.37
N VAL A 220 -19.44 -5.50 0.33
CA VAL A 220 -18.72 -6.02 1.49
C VAL A 220 -17.42 -5.23 1.61
N LEU A 221 -17.25 -4.54 2.74
CA LEU A 221 -15.93 -4.17 3.24
C LEU A 221 -15.36 -5.34 4.05
#